data_AF-A0A1W9YZE7-F1
#
_entry.id   AF-A0A1W9YZE7-F1
#
_cell.length_a   1.000
_cell.length_b   1.000
_cell.length_c   1.000
_cell.angle_alpha   90.00
_cell.angle_beta   90.00
_cell.angle_gamma   90.00
#
_symmetry.space_group_name_H-M   'P 1'
#
loop_
_entity.id
_entity.type
_entity.pdbx_description
1 polymer ?
#
loop_
_entity_poly.entity_id
_entity_poly.type
_entity_poly.pdbx_seq_one_letter_code
_entity_poly.pdbx_strand_id
1 'polypeptide(L)'
;MNLIEVPRTVLRLQYQIIRIPLQLLEDRVVSRLETEAPARLLYERSLGALDAAIGNALGDRRLAHDGVVLAERSAARGRAAQLEAEAQAEQRQADQRLRAVHDEAVQERQDAHSAKQEAVSGALKEADERQRSAAADAKKQADAAQRRAAEDAARKKESVEAAKRRELEKIRAAEKTVTDDAQAKRDAARSKRADAADKRATADRVENLADAERQQRRDERSATT
;
A
#
# COMPACT_ATOMS: atom_id res chain seq x y z
N MET A 1 6.16 -88.67 71.58
CA MET A 1 5.83 -88.85 70.15
C MET A 1 4.49 -88.17 69.90
N ASN A 2 4.51 -87.04 69.18
CA ASN A 2 3.38 -86.11 69.09
C ASN A 2 2.40 -86.54 68.00
N LEU A 3 1.18 -86.88 68.40
CA LEU A 3 0.05 -87.25 67.53
C LEU A 3 -0.50 -86.08 66.68
N ILE A 4 0.08 -84.88 66.82
CA ILE A 4 -0.35 -83.61 66.20
C ILE A 4 0.56 -83.19 65.01
N GLU A 5 1.72 -83.82 64.82
CA GLU A 5 2.63 -83.52 63.68
C GLU A 5 2.25 -84.28 62.39
N VAL A 6 1.64 -85.46 62.54
CA VAL A 6 1.20 -86.31 61.41
C VAL A 6 0.08 -85.65 60.58
N PRO A 7 -0.95 -85.01 61.18
CA PRO A 7 -2.00 -84.33 60.40
C PRO A 7 -1.45 -83.18 59.55
N ARG A 8 -0.54 -82.37 60.09
CA ARG A 8 0.01 -81.19 59.38
C ARG A 8 0.89 -81.58 58.19
N THR A 9 1.68 -82.64 58.33
CA THR A 9 2.55 -83.13 57.24
C THR A 9 1.75 -83.70 56.08
N VAL A 10 0.64 -84.40 56.37
CA VAL A 10 -0.28 -84.92 55.35
C VAL A 10 -1.04 -83.78 54.67
N LEU A 11 -1.52 -82.78 55.41
CA LEU A 11 -2.14 -81.58 54.81
C LEU A 11 -1.15 -80.81 53.93
N ARG A 12 0.13 -80.71 54.32
CA ARG A 12 1.18 -80.08 53.50
C ARG A 12 1.39 -80.84 52.19
N LEU A 13 1.40 -82.17 52.22
CA LEU A 13 1.51 -83.01 51.03
C LEU A 13 0.28 -82.86 50.12
N GLN A 14 -0.93 -82.84 50.68
CA GLN A 14 -2.16 -82.62 49.93
C GLN A 14 -2.22 -81.23 49.29
N TYR A 15 -1.82 -80.18 50.02
CA TYR A 15 -1.74 -78.84 49.46
C TYR A 15 -0.67 -78.74 48.37
N GLN A 16 0.47 -79.39 48.54
CA GLN A 16 1.52 -79.45 47.52
C GLN A 16 1.04 -80.17 46.26
N ILE A 17 0.21 -81.21 46.38
CA ILE A 17 -0.43 -81.90 45.24
C ILE A 17 -1.48 -81.00 44.55
N ILE A 18 -2.27 -80.25 45.31
CA ILE A 18 -3.24 -79.27 44.75
C ILE A 18 -2.53 -78.08 44.09
N ARG A 19 -1.30 -77.77 44.50
CA ARG A 19 -0.48 -76.68 43.96
C ARG A 19 0.15 -76.99 42.60
N ILE A 20 0.48 -78.26 42.31
CA ILE A 20 1.07 -78.68 41.03
C ILE A 20 0.23 -78.24 39.82
N PRO A 21 -1.10 -78.44 39.75
CA PRO A 21 -1.89 -77.96 38.62
C PRO A 21 -1.96 -76.42 38.53
N LEU A 22 -1.90 -75.69 39.64
CA LEU A 22 -1.85 -74.22 39.63
C LEU A 22 -0.50 -73.71 39.07
N GLN A 23 0.63 -74.30 39.50
CA GLN A 23 1.96 -73.97 38.97
C GLN A 23 2.08 -74.30 37.46
N LEU A 24 1.46 -75.39 37.01
CA LEU A 24 1.42 -75.73 35.58
C LEU A 24 0.57 -74.73 34.77
N LEU A 25 -0.47 -74.15 35.36
CA LEU A 25 -1.27 -73.09 34.75
C LEU A 25 -0.47 -71.78 34.66
N GLU A 26 0.31 -71.48 35.69
CA GLU A 26 1.24 -70.35 35.73
C GLU A 26 2.28 -70.48 34.62
N ASP A 27 2.97 -71.62 34.54
CA ASP A 27 4.03 -71.89 33.55
C ASP A 27 3.53 -71.91 32.10
N ARG A 28 2.26 -72.24 31.86
CA ARG A 28 1.74 -72.43 30.49
C ARG A 28 0.87 -71.30 29.96
N VAL A 29 0.13 -70.60 30.82
CA VAL A 29 -0.85 -69.58 30.44
C VAL A 29 -0.45 -68.20 30.94
N VAL A 30 -0.07 -68.09 32.22
CA VAL A 30 0.25 -66.79 32.84
C VAL A 30 1.64 -66.30 32.43
N SER A 31 2.60 -67.20 32.25
CA SER A 31 3.95 -66.90 31.75
C SER A 31 3.96 -66.28 30.35
N ARG A 32 2.93 -66.55 29.54
CA ARG A 32 2.74 -65.98 28.19
C ARG A 32 2.18 -64.56 28.20
N LEU A 33 1.61 -64.13 29.32
CA LEU A 33 1.15 -62.75 29.50
C LEU A 33 2.34 -61.87 29.88
N GLU A 34 2.36 -60.64 29.37
CA GLU A 34 3.39 -59.67 29.76
C GLU A 34 3.40 -59.48 31.28
N THR A 35 4.59 -59.27 31.84
CA THR A 35 4.83 -59.19 33.29
C THR A 35 4.02 -58.09 33.98
N GLU A 36 3.53 -57.11 33.22
CA GLU A 36 2.74 -55.96 33.68
C GLU A 36 1.25 -56.09 33.32
N ALA A 37 0.85 -57.18 32.65
CA ALA A 37 -0.54 -57.38 32.26
C ALA A 37 -1.44 -57.47 33.51
N PRO A 38 -2.56 -56.73 33.55
CA PRO A 38 -3.40 -56.62 34.74
C PRO A 38 -3.96 -57.99 35.20
N ALA A 39 -4.29 -58.88 34.26
CA ALA A 39 -4.73 -60.24 34.56
C ALA A 39 -3.65 -61.09 35.25
N ARG A 40 -2.38 -60.94 34.83
CA ARG A 40 -1.24 -61.63 35.43
C ARG A 40 -0.92 -61.09 36.83
N LEU A 41 -0.95 -59.77 37.00
CA LEU A 41 -0.69 -59.12 38.30
C LEU A 41 -1.75 -59.49 39.35
N LEU A 42 -3.03 -59.58 38.96
CA LEU A 42 -4.11 -60.04 39.85
C LEU A 42 -3.95 -61.51 40.24
N TYR A 43 -3.55 -62.36 39.29
CA TYR A 43 -3.27 -63.77 39.53
C TYR A 43 -2.09 -63.95 40.49
N GLU A 44 -0.93 -63.33 40.22
CA GLU A 44 0.26 -63.43 41.06
C GLU A 44 0.02 -62.88 42.47
N ARG A 45 -0.76 -61.78 42.61
CA ARG A 45 -1.13 -61.22 43.91
C ARG A 45 -2.04 -62.14 44.72
N SER A 46 -3.05 -62.72 44.08
CA SER A 46 -4.00 -63.63 44.77
C SER A 46 -3.32 -64.95 45.15
N LEU A 47 -2.44 -65.48 44.29
CA LEU A 47 -1.63 -66.66 44.57
C LEU A 47 -0.63 -66.40 45.70
N GLY A 48 0.10 -65.29 45.68
CA GLY A 48 1.04 -64.92 46.74
C GLY A 48 0.36 -64.72 48.11
N ALA A 49 -0.84 -64.11 48.14
CA ALA A 49 -1.62 -63.96 49.37
C ALA A 49 -2.15 -65.30 49.90
N LEU A 50 -2.58 -66.19 49.00
CA LEU A 50 -3.01 -67.55 49.34
C LEU A 50 -1.85 -68.37 49.92
N ASP A 51 -0.68 -68.29 49.30
CA ASP A 51 0.56 -68.93 49.75
C ASP A 51 1.02 -68.42 51.11
N ALA A 52 0.93 -67.10 51.33
CA ALA A 52 1.22 -66.47 52.61
C ALA A 52 0.27 -66.98 53.72
N ALA A 53 -1.04 -67.03 53.45
CA ALA A 53 -2.03 -67.48 54.43
C ALA A 53 -1.88 -68.98 54.76
N ILE A 54 -1.67 -69.81 53.73
CA ILE A 54 -1.56 -71.25 53.88
C ILE A 54 -0.21 -71.65 54.50
N GLY A 55 0.88 -71.00 54.12
CA GLY A 55 2.19 -71.15 54.75
C GLY A 55 2.17 -70.81 56.25
N ASN A 56 1.47 -69.73 56.63
CA ASN A 56 1.28 -69.38 58.05
C ASN A 56 0.41 -70.40 58.80
N ALA A 57 -0.67 -70.89 58.20
CA ALA A 57 -1.56 -71.89 58.82
C ALA A 57 -0.88 -73.27 59.02
N LEU A 58 -0.02 -73.67 58.08
CA LEU A 58 0.71 -74.95 58.10
C LEU A 58 2.07 -74.88 58.84
N GLY A 59 2.54 -73.68 59.21
CA GLY A 59 3.85 -73.48 59.83
C GLY A 59 5.03 -73.54 58.85
N ASP A 60 4.78 -73.46 57.54
CA ASP A 60 5.80 -73.42 56.49
C ASP A 60 6.25 -71.97 56.26
N ARG A 61 7.30 -71.55 56.97
CA ARG A 61 7.84 -70.18 56.91
C ARG A 61 8.39 -69.81 55.53
N ARG A 62 8.89 -70.78 54.76
CA ARG A 62 9.43 -70.51 53.41
C ARG A 62 8.30 -70.18 52.45
N LEU A 63 7.26 -71.01 52.45
CA LEU A 63 6.07 -70.77 51.64
C LEU A 63 5.38 -69.45 52.02
N ALA A 64 5.29 -69.14 53.32
CA ALA A 64 4.71 -67.90 53.78
C ALA A 64 5.49 -66.67 53.29
N HIS A 65 6.83 -66.72 53.35
CA HIS A 65 7.72 -65.66 52.91
C HIS A 65 7.65 -65.44 51.39
N ASP A 66 7.72 -66.53 50.61
CA ASP A 66 7.73 -66.45 49.14
C ASP A 66 6.39 -65.91 48.59
N GLY A 67 5.28 -66.25 49.24
CA GLY A 67 3.96 -65.69 48.93
C GLY A 67 3.87 -64.17 49.17
N VAL A 68 4.41 -63.68 50.29
CA VAL A 68 4.48 -62.24 50.60
C VAL A 68 5.35 -61.52 49.57
N VAL A 69 6.54 -62.05 49.27
CA VAL A 69 7.45 -61.45 48.27
C VAL A 69 6.81 -61.38 46.89
N LEU A 70 6.10 -62.44 46.47
CA LEU A 70 5.39 -62.44 45.19
C LEU A 70 4.28 -61.38 45.14
N ALA A 71 3.45 -61.32 46.19
CA ALA A 71 2.35 -60.36 46.27
C ALA A 71 2.85 -58.90 46.27
N GLU A 72 3.92 -58.60 47.01
CA GLU A 72 4.53 -57.27 47.05
C GLU A 72 5.15 -56.88 45.69
N ARG A 73 5.85 -57.82 45.04
CA ARG A 73 6.46 -57.59 43.73
C ARG A 73 5.43 -57.29 42.65
N SER A 74 4.33 -58.04 42.60
CA SER A 74 3.25 -57.79 41.63
C SER A 74 2.51 -56.49 41.94
N ALA A 75 2.32 -56.13 43.22
CA ALA A 75 1.78 -54.83 43.59
C ALA A 75 2.69 -53.65 43.20
N ALA A 76 4.02 -53.81 43.34
CA ALA A 76 4.99 -52.80 42.89
C ALA A 76 4.98 -52.63 41.37
N ARG A 77 4.94 -53.74 40.61
CA ARG A 77 4.83 -53.71 39.15
C ARG A 77 3.55 -53.06 38.65
N GLY A 78 2.41 -53.38 39.28
CA GLY A 78 1.13 -52.74 38.93
C GLY A 78 1.14 -51.23 39.14
N ARG A 79 1.75 -50.76 40.24
CA ARG A 79 1.93 -49.32 40.47
C ARG A 79 2.87 -48.67 39.45
N ALA A 80 3.97 -49.34 39.09
CA ALA A 80 4.89 -48.82 38.07
C ALA A 80 4.20 -48.69 36.70
N ALA A 81 3.47 -49.71 36.25
CA ALA A 81 2.72 -49.68 35.00
C ALA A 81 1.64 -48.59 34.99
N GLN A 82 0.95 -48.36 36.11
CA GLN A 82 -0.01 -47.28 36.24
C GLN A 82 0.66 -45.90 36.10
N LEU A 83 1.78 -45.68 36.81
CA LEU A 83 2.53 -44.42 36.73
C LEU A 83 3.08 -44.17 35.32
N GLU A 84 3.53 -45.22 34.64
CA GLU A 84 4.00 -45.12 33.25
C GLU A 84 2.84 -44.78 32.29
N ALA A 85 1.68 -45.39 32.46
CA ALA A 85 0.48 -45.05 31.68
C ALA A 85 0.04 -43.60 31.90
N GLU A 86 0.06 -43.11 33.15
CA GLU A 86 -0.24 -41.71 33.50
C GLU A 86 0.79 -40.76 32.89
N ALA A 87 2.08 -41.05 33.01
CA ALA A 87 3.15 -40.24 32.43
C ALA A 87 3.07 -40.18 30.89
N GLN A 88 2.78 -41.31 30.23
CA GLN A 88 2.57 -41.34 28.78
C GLN A 88 1.33 -40.53 28.37
N ALA A 89 0.25 -40.58 29.15
CA ALA A 89 -0.94 -39.78 28.88
C ALA A 89 -0.67 -38.28 29.04
N GLU A 90 0.07 -37.90 30.07
CA GLU A 90 0.48 -36.51 30.31
C GLU A 90 1.42 -36.00 29.20
N GLN A 91 2.42 -36.79 28.79
CA GLN A 91 3.29 -36.47 27.65
C GLN A 91 2.49 -36.25 26.37
N ARG A 92 1.55 -37.14 26.05
CA ARG A 92 0.70 -36.99 24.85
C ARG A 92 -0.15 -35.71 24.92
N GLN A 93 -0.70 -35.36 26.08
CA GLN A 93 -1.42 -34.09 26.24
C GLN A 93 -0.50 -32.89 26.10
N ALA A 94 0.70 -32.93 26.68
CA ALA A 94 1.68 -31.86 26.58
C ALA A 94 2.12 -31.64 25.12
N ASP A 95 2.39 -32.72 24.39
CA ASP A 95 2.75 -32.66 22.97
C ASP A 95 1.62 -32.10 22.11
N GLN A 96 0.36 -32.50 22.38
CA GLN A 96 -0.79 -31.95 21.68
C GLN A 96 -0.96 -30.45 21.94
N ARG A 97 -0.80 -30.01 23.19
CA ARG A 97 -0.85 -28.58 23.54
C ARG A 97 0.29 -27.81 22.88
N LEU A 98 1.50 -28.36 22.89
CA LEU A 98 2.66 -27.73 22.26
C LEU A 98 2.45 -27.57 20.76
N ARG A 99 1.95 -28.61 20.08
CA ARG A 99 1.61 -28.55 18.65
C ARG A 99 0.53 -27.52 18.36
N ALA A 100 -0.54 -27.49 19.15
CA ALA A 100 -1.61 -26.50 18.97
C ALA A 100 -1.09 -25.06 19.11
N VAL A 101 -0.31 -24.77 20.15
CA VAL A 101 0.30 -23.45 20.36
C VAL A 101 1.30 -23.10 19.25
N HIS A 102 2.10 -24.07 18.82
CA HIS A 102 3.03 -23.89 17.71
C HIS A 102 2.29 -23.54 16.42
N ASP A 103 1.25 -24.30 16.08
CA ASP A 103 0.49 -24.09 14.85
C ASP A 103 -0.25 -22.76 14.88
N GLU A 104 -0.83 -22.38 16.02
CA GLU A 104 -1.43 -21.06 16.25
C GLU A 104 -0.39 -19.94 16.06
N ALA A 105 0.79 -20.06 16.66
CA ALA A 105 1.86 -19.07 16.50
C ALA A 105 2.37 -18.97 15.05
N VAL A 106 2.39 -20.08 14.31
CA VAL A 106 2.74 -20.09 12.88
C VAL A 106 1.66 -19.38 12.07
N GLN A 107 0.38 -19.65 12.33
CA GLN A 107 -0.73 -18.96 11.66
C GLN A 107 -0.71 -17.46 11.95
N GLU A 108 -0.60 -17.06 13.22
CA GLU A 108 -0.54 -15.65 13.61
C GLU A 108 0.62 -14.92 12.92
N ARG A 109 1.80 -15.57 12.84
CA ARG A 109 2.94 -15.01 12.09
C ARG A 109 2.67 -14.87 10.60
N GLN A 110 1.99 -15.83 9.97
CA GLN A 110 1.65 -15.77 8.55
C GLN A 110 0.61 -14.69 8.27
N ASP A 111 -0.40 -14.56 9.12
CA ASP A 111 -1.43 -13.54 9.03
C ASP A 111 -0.84 -12.14 9.24
N ALA A 112 -0.02 -11.95 10.28
CA ALA A 112 0.68 -10.69 10.52
C ALA A 112 1.61 -10.33 9.35
N HIS A 113 2.27 -11.31 8.73
CA HIS A 113 3.12 -11.07 7.57
C HIS A 113 2.29 -10.66 6.35
N SER A 114 1.18 -11.34 6.09
CA SER A 114 0.26 -11.05 4.98
C SER A 114 -0.37 -9.66 5.15
N ALA A 115 -0.89 -9.35 6.34
CA ALA A 115 -1.44 -8.03 6.67
C ALA A 115 -0.40 -6.92 6.50
N LYS A 116 0.86 -7.17 6.90
CA LYS A 116 1.96 -6.22 6.69
C LYS A 116 2.25 -6.00 5.20
N GLN A 117 2.28 -7.07 4.39
CA GLN A 117 2.49 -6.95 2.96
C GLN A 117 1.37 -6.16 2.28
N GLU A 118 0.11 -6.43 2.64
CA GLU A 118 -1.05 -5.70 2.15
C GLU A 118 -1.00 -4.23 2.53
N ALA A 119 -0.67 -3.92 3.80
CA ALA A 119 -0.53 -2.55 4.26
C ALA A 119 0.58 -1.79 3.51
N VAL A 120 1.73 -2.42 3.29
CA VAL A 120 2.83 -1.82 2.51
C VAL A 120 2.42 -1.61 1.06
N SER A 121 1.81 -2.60 0.42
CA SER A 121 1.31 -2.51 -0.96
C SER A 121 0.25 -1.42 -1.10
N GLY A 122 -0.68 -1.32 -0.16
CA GLY A 122 -1.70 -0.27 -0.10
C GLY A 122 -1.08 1.11 0.04
N ALA A 123 -0.13 1.28 0.98
CA ALA A 123 0.56 2.54 1.20
C ALA A 123 1.37 2.99 -0.03
N LEU A 124 2.02 2.06 -0.75
CA LEU A 124 2.73 2.35 -1.98
C LEU A 124 1.78 2.81 -3.10
N LYS A 125 0.65 2.12 -3.28
CA LYS A 125 -0.37 2.53 -4.27
C LYS A 125 -0.93 3.91 -3.98
N GLU A 126 -1.25 4.19 -2.71
CA GLU A 126 -1.77 5.49 -2.30
C GLU A 126 -0.71 6.60 -2.50
N ALA A 127 0.56 6.32 -2.20
CA ALA A 127 1.66 7.24 -2.45
C ALA A 127 1.82 7.55 -3.95
N ASP A 128 1.76 6.52 -4.81
CA ASP A 128 1.80 6.67 -6.27
C ASP A 128 0.63 7.50 -6.80
N GLU A 129 -0.60 7.26 -6.30
CA GLU A 129 -1.78 8.04 -6.67
C GLU A 129 -1.67 9.50 -6.21
N ARG A 130 -1.16 9.74 -5.00
CA ARG A 130 -0.88 11.09 -4.51
C ARG A 130 0.18 11.80 -5.36
N GLN A 131 1.23 11.09 -5.77
CA GLN A 131 2.27 11.65 -6.64
C GLN A 131 1.70 11.99 -8.03
N ARG A 132 0.90 11.11 -8.63
CA ARG A 132 0.28 11.34 -9.94
C ARG A 132 -0.72 12.48 -9.92
N SER A 133 -1.56 12.56 -8.90
CA SER A 133 -2.52 13.66 -8.73
C SER A 133 -1.80 15.00 -8.54
N ALA A 134 -0.80 15.06 -7.65
CA ALA A 134 0.01 16.26 -7.47
C ALA A 134 0.72 16.69 -8.76
N ALA A 135 1.27 15.74 -9.53
CA ALA A 135 1.90 16.04 -10.82
C ALA A 135 0.88 16.54 -11.86
N ALA A 136 -0.31 15.94 -11.91
CA ALA A 136 -1.38 16.36 -12.81
C ALA A 136 -1.88 17.77 -12.46
N ASP A 137 -2.03 18.08 -11.18
CA ASP A 137 -2.48 19.40 -10.73
C ASP A 137 -1.40 20.46 -10.93
N ALA A 138 -0.13 20.15 -10.66
CA ALA A 138 0.99 21.03 -11.00
C ALA A 138 1.03 21.33 -12.51
N LYS A 139 0.79 20.33 -13.36
CA LYS A 139 0.70 20.52 -14.82
C LYS A 139 -0.46 21.42 -15.20
N LYS A 140 -1.67 21.18 -14.66
CA LYS A 140 -2.83 22.05 -14.89
C LYS A 140 -2.56 23.50 -14.49
N GLN A 141 -1.90 23.71 -13.35
CA GLN A 141 -1.54 25.05 -12.89
C GLN A 141 -0.52 25.71 -13.81
N ALA A 142 0.50 24.97 -14.26
CA ALA A 142 1.48 25.46 -15.22
C ALA A 142 0.82 25.84 -16.56
N ASP A 143 -0.06 24.99 -17.10
CA ASP A 143 -0.80 25.25 -18.33
C ASP A 143 -1.72 26.48 -18.18
N ALA A 144 -2.38 26.62 -17.03
CA ALA A 144 -3.22 27.78 -16.73
C ALA A 144 -2.40 29.08 -16.63
N ALA A 145 -1.22 29.02 -15.99
CA ALA A 145 -0.30 30.15 -15.91
C ALA A 145 0.23 30.53 -17.30
N GLN A 146 0.58 29.56 -18.14
CA GLN A 146 1.03 29.80 -19.51
C GLN A 146 -0.07 30.47 -20.35
N ARG A 147 -1.33 30.02 -20.23
CA ARG A 147 -2.47 30.65 -20.93
C ARG A 147 -2.66 32.10 -20.50
N ARG A 148 -2.64 32.37 -19.18
CA ARG A 148 -2.74 33.75 -18.66
C ARG A 148 -1.62 34.63 -19.17
N ALA A 149 -0.38 34.15 -19.16
CA ALA A 149 0.76 34.88 -19.68
C ALA A 149 0.62 35.17 -21.19
N ALA A 150 0.12 34.20 -21.97
CA ALA A 150 -0.15 34.37 -23.40
C ALA A 150 -1.27 35.40 -23.66
N GLU A 151 -2.36 35.35 -22.89
CA GLU A 151 -3.46 36.33 -22.95
C GLU A 151 -2.97 37.74 -22.61
N ASP A 152 -2.18 37.89 -21.54
CA ASP A 152 -1.60 39.18 -21.15
C ASP A 152 -0.64 39.72 -22.22
N ALA A 153 0.18 38.86 -22.81
CA ALA A 153 1.06 39.23 -23.92
C ALA A 153 0.26 39.65 -25.17
N ALA A 154 -0.83 38.95 -25.48
CA ALA A 154 -1.72 39.30 -26.58
C ALA A 154 -2.40 40.66 -26.35
N ARG A 155 -2.94 40.90 -25.15
CA ARG A 155 -3.54 42.19 -24.75
C ARG A 155 -2.53 43.33 -24.86
N LYS A 156 -1.29 43.12 -24.41
CA LYS A 156 -0.21 44.10 -24.55
C LYS A 156 0.09 44.40 -26.02
N LYS A 157 0.23 43.37 -26.86
CA LYS A 157 0.43 43.56 -28.32
C LYS A 157 -0.71 44.37 -28.94
N GLU A 158 -1.95 44.02 -28.63
CA GLU A 158 -3.12 44.74 -29.13
C GLU A 158 -3.14 46.20 -28.68
N SER A 159 -2.82 46.47 -27.40
CA SER A 159 -2.73 47.83 -26.87
C SER A 159 -1.66 48.68 -27.57
N VAL A 160 -0.49 48.09 -27.87
CA VAL A 160 0.61 48.76 -28.58
C VAL A 160 0.21 49.03 -30.03
N GLU A 161 -0.41 48.07 -30.71
CA GLU A 161 -0.88 48.26 -32.09
C GLU A 161 -2.01 49.30 -32.16
N ALA A 162 -2.93 49.32 -31.20
CA ALA A 162 -3.95 50.35 -31.09
C ALA A 162 -3.33 51.74 -30.86
N ALA A 163 -2.31 51.84 -29.99
CA ALA A 163 -1.60 53.09 -29.76
C ALA A 163 -0.85 53.58 -31.03
N LYS A 164 -0.18 52.67 -31.76
CA LYS A 164 0.45 52.99 -33.05
C LYS A 164 -0.56 53.51 -34.07
N ARG A 165 -1.72 52.84 -34.20
CA ARG A 165 -2.79 53.28 -35.11
C ARG A 165 -3.25 54.70 -34.78
N ARG A 166 -3.49 54.98 -33.50
CA ARG A 166 -3.89 56.32 -33.03
C ARG A 166 -2.83 57.37 -33.35
N GLU A 167 -1.54 57.06 -33.21
CA GLU A 167 -0.50 58.02 -33.59
C GLU A 167 -0.38 58.23 -35.10
N LEU A 168 -0.50 57.17 -35.90
CA LEU A 168 -0.52 57.31 -37.36
C LEU A 168 -1.72 58.15 -37.83
N GLU A 169 -2.87 58.02 -37.20
CA GLU A 169 -4.04 58.87 -37.47
C GLU A 169 -3.78 60.34 -37.14
N LYS A 170 -3.13 60.64 -36.01
CA LYS A 170 -2.74 62.01 -35.65
C LYS A 170 -1.73 62.60 -36.62
N ILE A 171 -0.71 61.83 -37.01
CA ILE A 171 0.30 62.26 -38.00
C ILE A 171 -0.39 62.58 -39.33
N ARG A 172 -1.24 61.68 -39.83
CA ARG A 172 -1.99 61.90 -41.08
C ARG A 172 -2.91 63.13 -41.00
N ALA A 173 -3.56 63.35 -39.86
CA ALA A 173 -4.40 64.53 -39.66
C ALA A 173 -3.55 65.81 -39.73
N ALA A 174 -2.40 65.85 -39.05
CA ALA A 174 -1.48 66.98 -39.09
C ALA A 174 -0.89 67.21 -40.49
N GLU A 175 -0.46 66.15 -41.19
CA GLU A 175 0.00 66.22 -42.58
C GLU A 175 -1.07 66.78 -43.51
N LYS A 176 -2.32 66.35 -43.34
CA LYS A 176 -3.45 66.88 -44.11
C LYS A 176 -3.65 68.37 -43.85
N THR A 177 -3.65 68.81 -42.59
CA THR A 177 -3.76 70.24 -42.26
C THR A 177 -2.65 71.07 -42.88
N VAL A 178 -1.40 70.59 -42.83
CA VAL A 178 -0.26 71.29 -43.47
C VAL A 178 -0.41 71.32 -44.99
N THR A 179 -0.88 70.23 -45.59
CA THR A 179 -1.11 70.14 -47.04
C THR A 179 -2.22 71.10 -47.48
N ASP A 180 -3.34 71.15 -46.74
CA ASP A 180 -4.47 72.03 -47.01
C ASP A 180 -4.06 73.52 -46.91
N ASP A 181 -3.28 73.89 -45.87
CA ASP A 181 -2.74 75.26 -45.73
C ASP A 181 -1.77 75.62 -46.86
N ALA A 182 -0.88 74.69 -47.25
CA ALA A 182 0.03 74.89 -48.37
C ALA A 182 -0.74 75.06 -49.69
N GLN A 183 -1.81 74.30 -49.90
CA GLN A 183 -2.67 74.40 -51.08
C GLN A 183 -3.41 75.75 -51.10
N ALA A 184 -3.98 76.18 -49.98
CA ALA A 184 -4.61 77.49 -49.84
C ALA A 184 -3.63 78.64 -50.15
N LYS A 185 -2.38 78.57 -49.66
CA LYS A 185 -1.33 79.54 -49.98
C LYS A 185 -0.98 79.55 -51.46
N ARG A 186 -0.91 78.39 -52.11
CA ARG A 186 -0.66 78.28 -53.56
C ARG A 186 -1.79 78.90 -54.37
N ASP A 187 -3.04 78.66 -54.00
CA ASP A 187 -4.21 79.22 -54.69
C ASP A 187 -4.30 80.74 -54.50
N ALA A 188 -4.04 81.24 -53.29
CA ALA A 188 -3.94 82.68 -53.04
C ALA A 188 -2.80 83.34 -53.86
N ALA A 189 -1.65 82.68 -53.99
CA ALA A 189 -0.55 83.16 -54.83
C ALA A 189 -0.91 83.16 -56.32
N ARG A 190 -1.65 82.16 -56.81
CA ARG A 190 -2.16 82.10 -58.18
C ARG A 190 -3.15 83.23 -58.46
N SER A 191 -4.11 83.46 -57.56
CA SER A 191 -5.05 84.59 -57.66
C SER A 191 -4.32 85.93 -57.72
N LYS A 192 -3.37 86.18 -56.83
CA LYS A 192 -2.54 87.41 -56.87
C LYS A 192 -1.76 87.57 -58.18
N ARG A 193 -1.26 86.47 -58.75
CA ARG A 193 -0.57 86.50 -60.06
C ARG A 193 -1.54 86.83 -61.20
N ALA A 194 -2.75 86.29 -61.18
CA ALA A 194 -3.79 86.62 -62.16
C ALA A 194 -4.17 88.10 -62.07
N ASP A 195 -4.46 88.62 -60.87
CA ASP A 195 -4.77 90.03 -60.65
C ASP A 195 -3.65 90.96 -61.14
N ALA A 196 -2.38 90.57 -60.91
CA ALA A 196 -1.24 91.32 -61.39
C ALA A 196 -1.11 91.29 -62.92
N ALA A 197 -1.41 90.17 -63.56
CA ALA A 197 -1.44 90.05 -65.02
C ALA A 197 -2.56 90.91 -65.63
N ASP A 198 -3.75 90.92 -65.03
CA ASP A 198 -4.87 91.74 -65.48
C ASP A 198 -4.56 93.24 -65.36
N LYS A 199 -3.92 93.65 -64.26
CA LYS A 199 -3.42 95.02 -64.09
C LYS A 199 -2.38 95.39 -65.15
N ARG A 200 -1.44 94.49 -65.48
CA ARG A 200 -0.46 94.72 -66.56
C ARG A 200 -1.16 94.86 -67.91
N ALA A 201 -2.04 93.93 -68.28
CA ALA A 201 -2.80 94.01 -69.53
C ALA A 201 -3.68 95.26 -69.64
N THR A 202 -4.15 95.79 -68.50
CA THR A 202 -4.88 97.07 -68.45
C THR A 202 -3.93 98.26 -68.63
N ALA A 203 -2.77 98.25 -67.97
CA ALA A 203 -1.73 99.27 -68.15
C ALA A 203 -1.23 99.29 -69.61
N ASP A 204 -0.92 98.14 -70.19
CA ASP A 204 -0.51 98.00 -71.60
C ASP A 204 -1.59 98.54 -72.54
N ARG A 205 -2.89 98.31 -72.24
CA ARG A 205 -4.00 98.91 -73.01
C ARG A 205 -4.06 100.43 -72.90
N VAL A 206 -3.85 100.97 -71.69
CA VAL A 206 -3.83 102.44 -71.48
C VAL A 206 -2.63 103.07 -72.17
N GLU A 207 -1.46 102.43 -72.13
CA GLU A 207 -0.26 102.87 -72.82
C GLU A 207 -0.47 102.87 -74.34
N ASN A 208 -1.01 101.78 -74.90
CA ASN A 208 -1.36 101.71 -76.32
C ASN A 208 -2.38 102.79 -76.73
N LEU A 209 -3.38 103.09 -75.89
CA LEU A 209 -4.34 104.17 -76.13
C LEU A 209 -3.65 105.54 -76.09
N ALA A 210 -2.76 105.77 -75.13
CA ALA A 210 -2.00 107.01 -75.02
C ALA A 210 -1.03 107.20 -76.20
N ASP A 211 -0.37 106.14 -76.65
CA ASP A 211 0.50 106.18 -77.82
C ASP A 211 -0.31 106.39 -79.12
N ALA A 212 -1.48 105.78 -79.24
CA ALA A 212 -2.41 106.05 -80.33
C ALA A 212 -2.88 107.52 -80.33
N GLU A 213 -3.21 108.10 -79.18
CA GLU A 213 -3.60 109.52 -79.06
C GLU A 213 -2.42 110.45 -79.37
N ARG A 214 -1.19 110.12 -78.94
CA ARG A 214 0.02 110.86 -79.30
C ARG A 214 0.27 110.81 -80.80
N GLN A 215 0.07 109.64 -81.43
CA GLN A 215 0.22 109.48 -82.87
C GLN A 215 -0.83 110.30 -83.62
N GLN A 216 -2.09 110.24 -83.20
CA GLN A 216 -3.18 111.05 -83.77
C GLN A 216 -2.89 112.55 -83.65
N ARG A 217 -2.36 113.03 -82.50
CA ARG A 217 -1.93 114.43 -82.34
C ARG A 217 -0.71 114.81 -83.21
N ARG A 218 0.18 113.87 -83.52
CA ARG A 218 1.30 114.09 -84.46
C ARG A 218 0.79 114.16 -85.89
N ASP A 219 -0.14 113.29 -86.26
CA ASP A 219 -0.74 113.23 -87.59
C ASP A 219 -1.60 114.49 -87.87
N GLU A 220 -2.37 114.96 -86.88
CA GLU A 220 -3.09 116.24 -86.92
C GLU A 220 -2.14 117.46 -87.03
N ARG A 221 -1.00 117.44 -86.34
CA ARG A 221 0.04 118.48 -86.48
C ARG A 221 0.70 118.47 -87.86
N SER A 222 0.90 117.31 -88.47
CA SER A 222 1.42 117.22 -89.85
C SER A 222 0.39 117.57 -90.93
N ALA A 223 -0.92 117.50 -90.64
CA ALA A 223 -1.99 117.93 -91.54
C ALA A 223 -2.21 119.46 -91.56
N THR A 224 -1.49 120.21 -90.71
CA THR A 224 -1.61 121.68 -90.58
C THR A 224 -0.37 122.44 -91.11
N THR A 225 0.46 121.78 -91.94
CA THR A 225 1.61 122.35 -92.68
C THR A 225 1.51 121.98 -94.15
#